data_AF-A0A6G7BR38-F1
#
_entry.id   AF-A0A6G7BR38-F1
#
_cell.length_a   1.000
_cell.length_b   1.000
_cell.length_c   1.000
_cell.angle_alpha   90.00
_cell.angle_beta   90.00
_cell.angle_gamma   90.00
#
_symmetry.space_group_name_H-M   'P 1'
#
loop_
_entity.id
_entity.type
_entity.pdbx_description
1 polymer ?
#
loop_
_entity_poly.entity_id
_entity_poly.type
_entity_poly.pdbx_seq_one_letter_code
_entity_poly.pdbx_strand_id
1 'polypeptide(L)'
;MMYSQFFVRLAVATAFLSAVADRLGFWGAPGTANASWGNWANFVAYSDQLNFFVPASIGSLLAIGATILEVVLALLLLIGYRTRFAALSSGILLTVFALTMTLSFGIKVTFNYSVWVGASACFLLGSYRDFPFSFDRLMKKNQKK
;
A
#
# COMPACT_ATOMS: atom_id res chain seq x y z
N MET A 1 10.23 20.38 -6.41
CA MET A 1 10.54 18.95 -6.18
C MET A 1 10.44 18.52 -4.71
N MET A 2 10.77 19.37 -3.73
CA MET A 2 10.73 19.02 -2.30
C MET A 2 9.31 18.72 -1.77
N TYR A 3 8.32 19.55 -2.13
CA TYR A 3 6.93 19.36 -1.72
C TYR A 3 6.25 18.17 -2.42
N SER A 4 6.56 17.92 -3.70
CA SER A 4 5.93 16.83 -4.46
C SER A 4 6.23 15.46 -3.86
N GLN A 5 7.46 15.21 -3.41
CA GLN A 5 7.82 13.98 -2.72
C GLN A 5 7.06 13.80 -1.39
N PHE A 6 6.88 14.89 -0.65
CA PHE A 6 6.17 14.87 0.62
C PHE A 6 4.67 14.55 0.42
N PHE A 7 4.04 15.22 -0.54
CA PHE A 7 2.64 14.94 -0.89
C PHE A 7 2.45 13.50 -1.39
N VAL A 8 3.34 13.00 -2.26
CA VAL A 8 3.26 11.61 -2.74
C VAL A 8 3.41 10.62 -1.58
N ARG A 9 4.34 10.87 -0.64
CA ARG A 9 4.50 10.02 0.56
C ARG A 9 3.23 9.97 1.39
N LEU A 10 2.64 11.13 1.68
CA LEU A 10 1.41 11.20 2.45
C LEU A 10 0.27 10.49 1.72
N ALA A 11 0.08 10.75 0.42
CA ALA A 11 -0.98 10.14 -0.36
C ALA A 11 -0.87 8.61 -0.42
N VAL A 12 0.34 8.07 -0.62
CA VAL A 12 0.56 6.61 -0.62
C VAL A 12 0.32 6.03 0.78
N ALA A 13 0.85 6.66 1.82
CA ALA A 13 0.68 6.18 3.19
C ALA A 13 -0.79 6.19 3.62
N THR A 14 -1.53 7.26 3.34
CA THR A 14 -2.96 7.35 3.68
C THR A 14 -3.80 6.41 2.84
N ALA A 15 -3.44 6.15 1.58
CA ALA A 15 -4.13 5.15 0.76
C ALA A 15 -4.01 3.74 1.36
N PHE A 16 -2.80 3.32 1.79
CA PHE A 16 -2.63 2.04 2.48
C PHE A 16 -3.41 1.99 3.80
N LEU A 17 -3.30 3.02 4.64
CA LEU A 17 -4.03 3.06 5.92
C LEU A 17 -5.55 3.07 5.70
N SER A 18 -6.03 3.74 4.66
CA SER A 18 -7.44 3.74 4.29
C SER A 18 -7.92 2.36 3.85
N ALA A 19 -7.14 1.63 3.05
CA ALA A 19 -7.46 0.26 2.66
C ALA A 19 -7.50 -0.69 3.88
N VAL A 20 -6.57 -0.53 4.83
CA VAL A 20 -6.60 -1.29 6.08
C VAL A 20 -7.82 -0.91 6.92
N ALA A 21 -8.16 0.38 7.00
CA ALA A 21 -9.33 0.86 7.72
C ALA A 21 -10.65 0.30 7.13
N ASP A 22 -10.71 0.11 5.81
CA ASP A 22 -11.83 -0.55 5.13
C ASP A 22 -12.03 -1.99 5.59
N ARG A 23 -10.93 -2.74 5.69
CA ARG A 23 -10.93 -4.14 6.16
C ARG A 23 -11.37 -4.27 7.62
N LEU A 24 -11.10 -3.23 8.42
CA LEU A 24 -11.56 -3.14 9.81
C LEU A 24 -13.00 -2.61 9.95
N GLY A 25 -13.63 -2.19 8.85
CA GLY A 25 -15.00 -1.67 8.83
C GLY A 25 -15.15 -0.21 9.23
N PHE A 26 -14.06 0.56 9.31
CA PHE A 26 -14.13 1.99 9.67
C PHE A 26 -14.81 2.85 8.61
N TRP A 27 -14.83 2.42 7.34
CA TRP A 27 -15.52 3.12 6.25
C TRP A 27 -17.01 2.74 6.10
N GLY A 28 -17.51 1.85 6.96
CA GLY A 28 -18.89 1.40 6.96
C GLY A 28 -19.04 -0.10 6.74
N ALA A 29 -20.28 -0.57 6.85
CA ALA A 29 -20.61 -1.96 6.61
C ALA A 29 -20.39 -2.36 5.13
N PRO A 30 -20.23 -3.66 4.84
CA PRO A 30 -20.13 -4.13 3.47
C PRO A 30 -21.30 -3.69 2.58
N GLY A 31 -20.99 -3.28 1.35
CA GLY A 31 -21.99 -2.82 0.38
C GLY A 31 -22.43 -1.37 0.54
N THR A 32 -21.87 -0.63 1.52
CA THR A 32 -22.06 0.82 1.59
C THR A 32 -21.21 1.55 0.53
N ALA A 33 -21.62 2.76 0.14
CA ALA A 33 -20.94 3.52 -0.92
C ALA A 33 -19.47 3.84 -0.63
N ASN A 34 -19.07 3.85 0.64
CA ASN A 34 -17.72 4.21 1.07
C ASN A 34 -16.84 2.98 1.37
N ALA A 35 -17.41 1.77 1.41
CA ALA A 35 -16.70 0.56 1.78
C ALA A 35 -16.45 -0.33 0.57
N SER A 36 -15.19 -0.68 0.32
CA SER A 36 -14.84 -1.64 -0.74
C SER A 36 -15.12 -3.09 -0.29
N TRP A 37 -14.73 -3.43 0.93
CA TRP A 37 -14.96 -4.72 1.59
C TRP A 37 -15.79 -4.56 2.86
N GLY A 38 -15.51 -3.53 3.66
CA GLY A 38 -16.26 -3.15 4.88
C GLY A 38 -16.13 -4.10 6.07
N ASN A 39 -15.52 -5.28 5.91
CA ASN A 39 -15.12 -6.16 7.00
C ASN A 39 -14.01 -7.13 6.56
N TRP A 40 -13.44 -7.82 7.54
CA TRP A 40 -12.35 -8.78 7.33
C TRP A 40 -12.80 -10.00 6.51
N ALA A 41 -14.00 -10.52 6.76
CA ALA A 41 -14.49 -11.73 6.09
C ALA A 41 -14.62 -11.55 4.57
N ASN A 42 -15.17 -10.41 4.14
CA ASN A 42 -15.28 -10.07 2.71
C ASN A 42 -13.93 -9.79 2.08
N PHE A 43 -13.00 -9.19 2.83
CA PHE A 43 -11.64 -9.01 2.35
C PHE A 43 -10.93 -10.34 2.13
N VAL A 44 -11.05 -11.29 3.07
CA VAL A 44 -10.48 -12.64 2.91
C VAL A 44 -11.13 -13.37 1.74
N ALA A 45 -12.47 -13.34 1.62
CA ALA A 45 -13.17 -13.94 0.48
C ALA A 45 -12.73 -13.34 -0.87
N TYR A 46 -12.51 -12.02 -0.92
CA TYR A 46 -11.99 -11.33 -2.09
C TYR A 46 -10.53 -11.71 -2.39
N SER A 47 -9.70 -11.82 -1.34
CA SER A 47 -8.30 -12.23 -1.44
C SER A 47 -8.15 -13.68 -1.90
N ASP A 48 -9.06 -14.57 -1.48
CA ASP A 48 -9.08 -15.96 -1.92
C ASP A 48 -9.46 -16.08 -3.39
N GLN A 49 -10.37 -15.23 -3.90
CA GLN A 49 -10.66 -15.16 -5.33
C GLN A 49 -9.45 -14.68 -6.14
N LEU A 50 -8.68 -13.73 -5.61
CA LEU A 50 -7.42 -13.29 -6.22
C LEU A 50 -6.35 -14.37 -6.23
N ASN A 51 -6.26 -15.14 -5.15
CA ASN A 51 -5.27 -16.18 -4.96
C ASN A 51 -5.86 -17.57 -5.24
N PHE A 52 -6.70 -17.70 -6.27
CA PHE A 52 -7.40 -18.94 -6.62
C PHE A 52 -6.47 -20.16 -6.81
N PHE A 53 -5.19 -19.93 -7.08
CA PHE A 53 -4.15 -20.93 -7.26
C PHE A 53 -3.54 -21.44 -5.94
N VAL A 54 -3.97 -20.91 -4.79
CA VAL A 54 -3.40 -21.18 -3.46
C VAL A 54 -4.48 -21.79 -2.55
N PRO A 55 -4.15 -22.79 -1.69
CA PRO A 55 -5.07 -23.30 -0.68
C PRO A 55 -5.54 -22.21 0.30
N ALA A 56 -6.80 -22.28 0.74
CA ALA A 56 -7.43 -21.28 1.62
C ALA A 56 -6.61 -20.95 2.89
N SER A 57 -5.95 -21.95 3.48
CA SER A 57 -5.09 -21.77 4.67
C SER A 57 -3.92 -20.82 4.41
N ILE A 58 -3.35 -20.89 3.20
CA ILE A 58 -2.24 -20.03 2.78
C ILE A 58 -2.79 -18.68 2.28
N GLY A 59 -3.99 -18.65 1.67
CA GLY A 59 -4.69 -17.42 1.29
C GLY A 59 -4.91 -16.48 2.48
N SER A 60 -5.42 -16.99 3.60
CA SER A 60 -5.59 -16.22 4.83
C SER A 60 -4.25 -15.70 5.39
N LEU A 61 -3.19 -16.51 5.35
CA LEU A 61 -1.85 -16.09 5.79
C LEU A 61 -1.29 -14.96 4.90
N LEU A 62 -1.49 -15.05 3.59
CA LEU A 62 -1.11 -14.00 2.64
C LEU A 62 -1.90 -12.71 2.90
N ALA A 63 -3.21 -12.79 3.17
CA ALA A 63 -4.05 -11.64 3.47
C ALA A 63 -3.59 -10.92 4.76
N ILE A 64 -3.25 -11.66 5.81
CA ILE A 64 -2.68 -11.12 7.05
C ILE A 64 -1.30 -10.50 6.79
N GLY A 65 -0.42 -11.23 6.11
CA GLY A 65 0.93 -10.77 5.79
C GLY A 65 0.93 -9.48 4.97
N ALA A 66 0.08 -9.40 3.95
CA ALA A 66 -0.11 -8.21 3.13
C ALA A 66 -0.61 -7.03 3.98
N THR A 67 -1.60 -7.24 4.85
CA THR A 67 -2.14 -6.20 5.74
C THR A 67 -1.07 -5.66 6.68
N ILE A 68 -0.27 -6.54 7.30
CA ILE A 68 0.84 -6.13 8.19
C ILE A 68 1.88 -5.34 7.40
N LEU A 69 2.27 -5.82 6.22
CA LEU A 69 3.23 -5.12 5.36
C LEU A 69 2.72 -3.73 4.96
N GLU A 70 1.46 -3.60 4.57
CA GLU A 70 0.86 -2.31 4.23
C GLU A 70 0.89 -1.33 5.41
N VAL A 71 0.53 -1.77 6.62
CA VAL A 71 0.59 -0.92 7.82
C VAL A 71 2.02 -0.47 8.10
N VAL A 72 2.98 -1.41 8.10
CA VAL A 72 4.39 -1.10 8.37
C VAL A 72 4.94 -0.13 7.32
N LEU A 73 4.72 -0.40 6.03
CA LEU A 73 5.19 0.44 4.95
C LEU A 73 4.54 1.83 4.97
N ALA A 74 3.24 1.91 5.28
CA ALA A 74 2.54 3.18 5.42
C ALA A 74 3.12 4.03 6.54
N LEU A 75 3.35 3.44 7.72
CA LEU A 75 3.97 4.14 8.85
C LEU A 75 5.39 4.60 8.52
N LEU A 76 6.19 3.75 7.87
CA LEU A 76 7.53 4.11 7.41
C LEU A 76 7.52 5.30 6.43
N LEU A 77 6.58 5.31 5.48
CA LEU A 77 6.41 6.40 4.53
C LEU A 77 5.91 7.68 5.19
N LEU A 78 4.99 7.58 6.14
CA LEU A 78 4.41 8.71 6.87
C LEU A 78 5.45 9.38 7.76
N ILE A 79 6.19 8.60 8.54
CA ILE A 79 7.31 9.09 9.36
C ILE A 79 8.45 9.57 8.45
N GLY A 80 8.72 8.87 7.34
CA GLY A 80 9.89 9.13 6.50
C GLY A 80 11.15 8.52 7.06
N TYR A 81 11.02 7.30 7.59
CA TYR A 81 12.13 6.47 8.02
C TYR A 81 12.41 5.44 6.94
N ARG A 82 13.66 5.35 6.49
CA ARG A 82 14.11 4.54 5.33
C ARG A 82 13.19 4.72 4.13
N THR A 83 12.88 5.97 3.81
CA THR A 83 11.83 6.38 2.86
C THR A 83 11.99 5.71 1.49
N ARG A 84 13.22 5.65 0.97
CA ARG A 84 13.51 5.02 -0.33
C ARG A 84 13.18 3.52 -0.33
N PHE A 85 13.57 2.82 0.74
CA PHE A 85 13.32 1.39 0.88
C PHE A 85 11.82 1.10 1.04
N ALA A 86 11.14 1.88 1.88
CA ALA A 86 9.69 1.78 2.05
C ALA A 86 8.94 2.04 0.74
N ALA A 87 9.36 3.05 -0.04
CA ALA A 87 8.77 3.37 -1.33
C ALA A 87 8.95 2.23 -2.34
N LEU A 88 10.18 1.71 -2.51
CA LEU A 88 10.42 0.60 -3.43
C LEU A 88 9.66 -0.67 -3.04
N SER A 89 9.65 -1.00 -1.75
CA SER A 89 8.92 -2.17 -1.23
C SER A 89 7.41 -2.03 -1.45
N SER A 90 6.86 -0.83 -1.24
CA SER A 90 5.45 -0.52 -1.52
C SER A 90 5.12 -0.64 -3.02
N GLY A 91 6.02 -0.19 -3.89
CA GLY A 91 5.86 -0.30 -5.34
C GLY A 91 5.84 -1.75 -5.80
N ILE A 92 6.73 -2.59 -5.26
CA ILE A 92 6.73 -4.04 -5.51
C ILE A 92 5.43 -4.67 -5.02
N LEU A 93 5.02 -4.37 -3.78
CA LEU A 93 3.79 -4.90 -3.20
C LEU A 93 2.56 -4.57 -4.06
N LEU A 94 2.40 -3.31 -4.45
CA LEU A 94 1.28 -2.88 -5.32
C LEU A 94 1.35 -3.48 -6.72
N THR A 95 2.55 -3.71 -7.25
CA THR A 95 2.73 -4.33 -8.57
C THR A 95 2.33 -5.81 -8.53
N VAL A 96 2.75 -6.56 -7.50
CA VAL A 96 2.32 -7.94 -7.30
C VAL A 96 0.79 -7.99 -7.17
N PHE A 97 0.22 -7.11 -6.35
CA PHE A 97 -1.24 -7.00 -6.20
C PHE A 97 -1.96 -6.69 -7.52
N ALA A 98 -1.44 -5.74 -8.30
CA ALA A 98 -2.00 -5.36 -9.61
C ALA A 98 -1.93 -6.52 -10.62
N LEU A 99 -0.83 -7.26 -10.65
CA LEU A 99 -0.67 -8.43 -11.52
C LEU A 99 -1.68 -9.53 -11.14
N THR A 100 -1.77 -9.87 -9.85
CA THR A 100 -2.73 -10.87 -9.36
C THR A 100 -4.18 -10.45 -9.64
N MET A 101 -4.53 -9.17 -9.43
CA MET A 101 -5.84 -8.62 -9.80
C MET A 101 -6.10 -8.71 -11.30
N THR A 102 -5.11 -8.40 -12.13
CA THR A 102 -5.24 -8.46 -13.59
C THR A 102 -5.51 -9.88 -14.06
N LEU A 103 -4.82 -10.86 -13.49
CA LEU A 103 -5.01 -12.27 -13.83
C LEU A 103 -6.37 -12.81 -13.39
N SER A 104 -6.90 -12.34 -12.27
CA SER A 104 -8.13 -12.89 -11.67
C SER A 104 -9.40 -12.18 -12.15
N PHE A 105 -9.36 -10.86 -12.32
CA PHE A 105 -10.54 -10.02 -12.62
C PHE A 105 -10.40 -9.18 -13.90
N GLY A 106 -9.26 -9.29 -14.58
CA GLY A 106 -8.95 -8.49 -15.76
C GLY A 106 -8.40 -7.10 -15.43
N ILE A 107 -7.84 -6.44 -16.45
CA ILE A 107 -7.09 -5.18 -16.27
C ILE A 107 -7.97 -4.00 -15.83
N LYS A 108 -9.26 -3.96 -16.21
CA LYS A 108 -10.16 -2.84 -15.93
C LYS A 108 -10.31 -2.56 -14.44
N VAL A 109 -10.35 -3.60 -13.61
CA VAL A 109 -10.49 -3.47 -12.15
C VAL A 109 -9.27 -2.77 -11.56
N THR A 110 -8.06 -3.09 -12.04
CA THR A 110 -6.83 -2.45 -11.55
C THR A 110 -6.76 -0.95 -11.85
N PHE A 111 -7.40 -0.51 -12.94
CA PHE A 111 -7.52 0.91 -13.27
C PHE A 111 -8.58 1.61 -12.44
N ASN A 112 -9.72 0.97 -12.16
CA ASN A 112 -10.74 1.52 -11.25
C ASN A 112 -10.15 1.81 -9.85
N TYR A 113 -9.33 0.90 -9.32
CA TYR A 113 -8.65 1.09 -8.03
C TYR A 113 -7.36 1.92 -8.13
N SER A 114 -6.98 2.39 -9.32
CA SER A 114 -5.76 3.17 -9.56
C SER A 114 -4.47 2.51 -9.04
N VAL A 115 -4.42 1.17 -8.99
CA VAL A 115 -3.31 0.43 -8.38
C VAL A 115 -1.99 0.71 -9.10
N TRP A 116 -2.02 0.77 -10.44
CA TRP A 116 -0.86 1.09 -11.27
C TRP A 116 -0.34 2.52 -11.04
N VAL A 117 -1.23 3.47 -10.75
CA VAL A 117 -0.83 4.84 -10.39
C VAL A 117 -0.12 4.84 -9.05
N GLY A 118 -0.66 4.12 -8.06
CA GLY A 118 -0.02 3.94 -6.75
C GLY A 118 1.36 3.29 -6.86
N ALA A 119 1.49 2.21 -7.64
CA ALA A 119 2.77 1.54 -7.87
C ALA A 119 3.79 2.48 -8.55
N SER A 120 3.36 3.20 -9.59
CA SER A 120 4.21 4.18 -10.29
C SER A 120 4.66 5.32 -9.38
N ALA A 121 3.77 5.83 -8.53
CA ALA A 121 4.10 6.86 -7.53
C ALA A 121 5.16 6.35 -6.53
N CYS A 122 5.06 5.10 -6.10
CA CYS A 122 6.04 4.45 -5.24
C CYS A 122 7.42 4.31 -5.91
N PHE A 123 7.48 3.86 -7.17
CA PHE A 123 8.74 3.75 -7.90
C PHE A 123 9.37 5.12 -8.19
N LEU A 124 8.56 6.10 -8.58
CA LEU A 124 8.99 7.48 -8.74
C LEU A 124 9.56 8.02 -7.42
N LEU A 125 8.88 7.78 -6.30
CA LEU A 125 9.34 8.17 -4.99
C LEU A 125 10.68 7.49 -4.63
N GLY A 126 10.83 6.20 -4.96
CA GLY A 126 12.05 5.41 -4.77
C GLY A 126 13.25 5.84 -5.64
N SER A 127 13.00 6.62 -6.70
CA SER A 127 14.07 7.19 -7.55
C SER A 127 14.78 8.38 -6.90
N TYR A 128 14.13 9.07 -5.95
CA TYR A 128 14.74 10.18 -5.24
C TYR A 128 15.80 9.70 -4.23
N ARG A 129 16.91 10.45 -4.16
CA ARG A 129 18.05 10.15 -3.27
C ARG A 129 17.97 10.86 -1.93
N ASP A 130 17.37 12.04 -1.91
CA ASP A 130 17.25 12.88 -0.72
C ASP A 130 15.80 13.26 -0.49
N PHE A 131 15.38 13.16 0.78
CA PHE A 131 14.04 13.47 1.25
C PHE A 131 14.15 14.63 2.26
N PRO A 132 13.73 15.85 1.88
CA PRO A 132 13.99 17.02 2.72
C PRO A 132 13.16 17.08 4.01
N PHE A 133 11.95 16.54 3.96
CA PHE A 133 10.98 16.46 5.06
C PHE A 133 10.84 15.00 5.53
N SER A 134 11.94 14.41 6.00
CA SER A 134 11.95 13.03 6.49
C SER A 134 12.85 12.89 7.71
N PHE A 135 12.57 11.89 8.54
CA PHE A 135 13.44 11.50 9.64
C PHE A 135 14.83 11.05 9.14
N ASP A 136 14.92 10.49 7.94
CA ASP A 136 16.20 10.13 7.33
C ASP A 136 17.18 11.30 7.24
N ARG A 137 16.69 12.51 6.94
CA ARG A 137 17.53 13.70 6.87
C ARG A 137 17.96 14.20 8.24
N LEU A 138 17.08 14.11 9.23
CA LEU A 138 17.40 14.47 10.63
C LEU A 138 18.53 13.59 11.16
N MET A 139 18.48 12.28 10.92
CA MET A 139 19.55 11.35 11.31
C MET A 139 20.88 11.65 10.61
N LYS A 140 20.86 11.88 9.28
CA LYS A 140 22.08 12.28 8.53
C LYS A 140 22.68 13.59 9.04
N LYS A 141 21.87 14.54 9.51
CA LYS A 141 22.34 15.82 10.07
C LYS A 141 23.02 15.63 11.42
N ASN A 142 22.50 14.74 12.27
CA ASN A 142 23.07 14.45 13.59
C ASN A 142 24.38 13.65 13.52
N GLN A 143 24.59 12.84 12.48
CA GLN A 143 25.86 12.11 12.27
C GLN A 143 27.00 12.97 11.72
N LYS A 144 26.70 14.17 11.20
CA LYS A 144 27.69 15.11 10.64
C LYS A 144 28.08 16.23 11.62
N LYS A 145 27.50 16.26 12.81
CA LYS A 145 27.91 17.12 13.92
C LYS A 145 28.78 16.32 14.87
#